data_AF-A0A6L7S6W3-F1
#
_entry.id   AF-A0A6L7S6W3-F1
#
_cell.length_a   1.000
_cell.length_b   1.000
_cell.length_c   1.000
_cell.angle_alpha   90.00
_cell.angle_beta   90.00
_cell.angle_gamma   90.00
#
_symmetry.space_group_name_H-M   'P 1'
#
loop_
_entity.id
_entity.type
_entity.pdbx_description
1 polymer ?
#
loop_
_entity_poly.entity_id
_entity_poly.type
_entity_poly.pdbx_seq_one_letter_code
_entity_poly.pdbx_strand_id
1 'polypeptide(L)'
;MTGELQMSREQMIELGRKGLELLVERIESLPGEDAWDGEFRQILEDQLMEAPPEEGRPADEVIERVARDVLPFAVRLDHPRCFGFVPSSPTWPAVVADFMAAGYNVNQCTWLVASGPSQ
;
A
#
# COMPACT_ATOMS: atom_id res chain seq x y z
N MET A 1 -2.27 16.86 -24.69
CA MET A 1 -2.30 17.68 -23.46
C MET A 1 -2.54 16.74 -22.31
N THR A 2 -1.58 16.56 -21.41
CA THR A 2 -1.83 15.93 -20.12
C THR A 2 -2.63 16.92 -19.27
N GLY A 3 -3.83 16.55 -18.81
CA GLY A 3 -4.61 17.37 -17.89
C GLY A 3 -3.94 17.46 -16.51
N GLU A 4 -4.36 18.40 -15.67
CA GLU A 4 -3.80 18.64 -14.31
C GLU A 4 -3.76 17.38 -13.41
N LEU A 5 -4.55 16.36 -13.73
CA LEU A 5 -4.63 15.10 -12.97
C LEU A 5 -3.86 13.93 -13.59
N GLN A 6 -3.18 14.12 -14.73
CA GLN A 6 -2.44 13.05 -15.40
C GLN A 6 -0.96 13.08 -15.04
N MET A 7 -0.44 11.93 -14.60
CA MET A 7 0.99 11.74 -14.38
C MET A 7 1.71 11.47 -15.71
N SER A 8 2.91 12.04 -15.88
CA SER A 8 3.80 11.66 -16.98
C SER A 8 4.27 10.22 -16.81
N ARG A 9 4.80 9.63 -17.90
CA ARG A 9 5.40 8.30 -17.87
C ARG A 9 6.49 8.21 -16.79
N GLU A 10 7.33 9.24 -16.72
CA GLU A 10 8.44 9.32 -15.76
C GLU A 10 7.90 9.38 -14.33
N GLN A 11 6.88 10.20 -14.07
CA GLN A 11 6.25 10.29 -12.74
C GLN A 11 5.62 8.96 -12.31
N MET A 12 4.95 8.24 -13.23
CA MET A 12 4.36 6.93 -12.92
C MET A 12 5.43 5.89 -12.57
N ILE A 13 6.53 5.86 -13.33
CA ILE A 13 7.64 4.93 -13.07
C ILE A 13 8.32 5.27 -11.74
N GLU A 14 8.51 6.56 -11.46
CA GLU A 14 9.16 7.01 -10.22
C GLU A 14 8.34 6.63 -8.99
N LEU A 15 7.03 6.91 -9.01
CA LEU A 15 6.14 6.58 -7.91
C LEU A 15 6.05 5.06 -7.70
N GLY A 16 6.01 4.28 -8.79
CA GLY A 16 6.03 2.82 -8.73
C GLY A 16 7.33 2.28 -8.10
N ARG A 17 8.49 2.86 -8.46
CA ARG A 17 9.78 2.48 -7.85
C ARG A 17 9.81 2.83 -6.37
N LYS A 18 9.31 3.99 -5.99
CA LYS A 18 9.23 4.40 -4.60
C LYS A 18 8.40 3.44 -3.75
N GLY A 19 7.22 3.05 -4.24
CA GLY A 19 6.39 2.04 -3.57
C GLY A 19 7.07 0.68 -3.44
N LEU A 20 7.79 0.25 -4.49
CA LEU A 20 8.60 -0.97 -4.47
C LEU A 20 9.70 -0.91 -3.40
N GLU A 21 10.46 0.19 -3.34
CA GLU A 21 11.53 0.39 -2.35
C GLU A 21 10.99 0.32 -0.92
N LEU A 22 9.88 1.01 -0.64
CA LEU A 22 9.24 0.98 0.69
C LEU A 22 8.77 -0.42 1.08
N LEU A 23 8.22 -1.20 0.14
CA LEU A 23 7.79 -2.58 0.41
C LEU A 23 8.97 -3.51 0.68
N VAL A 24 10.04 -3.40 -0.10
CA VAL A 24 11.25 -4.20 0.08
C VAL A 24 11.89 -3.89 1.42
N GLU A 25 12.08 -2.61 1.74
CA GLU A 25 12.64 -2.15 3.02
C GLU A 25 11.84 -2.71 4.20
N ARG A 26 10.51 -2.64 4.14
CA ARG A 26 9.62 -3.18 5.18
C ARG A 26 9.74 -4.69 5.33
N ILE A 27 9.86 -5.45 4.24
CA ILE A 27 10.00 -6.92 4.31
C ILE A 27 11.35 -7.30 4.94
N GLU A 28 12.41 -6.57 4.59
CA GLU A 28 13.75 -6.79 5.13
C GLU A 28 13.85 -6.41 6.62
N SER A 29 13.18 -5.32 7.04
CA SER A 29 13.15 -4.87 8.44
C SER A 29 12.29 -5.76 9.33
N LEU A 30 11.23 -6.38 8.77
CA LEU A 30 10.19 -7.07 9.53
C LEU A 30 10.71 -8.00 10.65
N PRO A 31 11.70 -8.88 10.43
CA PRO A 31 12.17 -9.78 11.49
C PRO A 31 12.80 -9.07 12.71
N GLY A 32 13.29 -7.84 12.52
CA GLY A 32 13.89 -6.99 13.55
C GLY A 32 12.90 -6.13 14.32
N GLU A 33 11.64 -6.03 13.88
CA GLU A 33 10.60 -5.21 14.50
C GLU A 33 9.79 -5.99 15.56
N ASP A 34 8.89 -5.29 16.25
CA ASP A 34 7.90 -5.93 17.11
C ASP A 34 6.70 -6.44 16.29
N ALA A 35 6.15 -7.59 16.68
CA ALA A 35 4.96 -8.14 16.04
C ALA A 35 3.74 -7.22 16.21
N TRP A 36 3.72 -6.44 17.29
CA TRP A 36 2.68 -5.47 17.61
C TRP A 36 3.22 -4.42 18.60
N ASP A 37 3.00 -3.14 18.28
CA ASP A 37 3.49 -2.00 19.06
C ASP A 37 2.48 -1.48 20.12
N GLY A 38 1.30 -2.12 20.27
CA GLY A 38 0.30 -1.78 21.28
C GLY A 38 -0.92 -1.03 20.74
N GLU A 39 -1.61 -0.28 21.61
CA GLU A 39 -2.85 0.40 21.26
C GLU A 39 -2.60 1.74 20.56
N PHE A 40 -3.21 1.94 19.39
CA PHE A 40 -2.91 3.08 18.51
C PHE A 40 -3.98 4.18 18.48
N ARG A 41 -5.11 3.98 19.17
CA ARG A 41 -6.32 4.79 18.91
C ARG A 41 -6.10 6.29 19.06
N GLN A 42 -5.54 6.73 20.18
CA GLN A 42 -5.32 8.16 20.45
C GLN A 42 -4.32 8.78 19.47
N ILE A 43 -3.23 8.07 19.17
CA ILE A 43 -2.20 8.53 18.22
C ILE A 43 -2.82 8.72 16.83
N LEU A 44 -3.61 7.75 16.36
CA LEU A 44 -4.26 7.83 15.05
C LEU A 44 -5.36 8.90 15.00
N GLU A 45 -6.09 9.12 16.11
CA GLU A 45 -7.04 10.24 16.20
C GLU A 45 -6.33 11.57 16.01
N ASP A 46 -5.26 11.81 16.77
CA ASP A 46 -4.49 13.05 16.71
C ASP A 46 -3.84 13.27 15.33
N GLN A 47 -3.38 12.20 14.68
CA GLN A 47 -2.66 12.28 13.41
C GLN A 47 -3.55 12.30 12.16
N LEU A 48 -4.70 11.62 12.17
CA LEU A 48 -5.50 11.36 10.96
C LEU A 48 -6.86 12.05 10.94
N MET A 49 -7.33 12.62 12.06
CA MET A 49 -8.61 13.35 12.12
C MET A 49 -8.45 14.87 11.88
N GLU A 50 -7.35 15.29 11.25
CA GLU A 50 -7.15 16.66 10.79
C GLU A 50 -8.05 17.03 9.61
N ALA A 51 -8.26 18.33 9.38
CA ALA A 51 -8.94 18.79 8.18
C ALA A 51 -8.11 18.42 6.92
N PRO A 52 -8.73 17.94 5.83
CA PRO A 52 -8.00 17.64 4.60
C PRO A 52 -7.34 18.91 4.06
N PRO A 53 -6.13 18.81 3.48
CA PRO A 53 -5.41 19.96 2.95
C PRO A 53 -6.19 20.58 1.77
N GLU A 54 -6.19 21.90 1.68
CA GLU A 54 -6.80 22.63 0.55
C GLU A 54 -5.93 22.58 -0.71
N GLU A 55 -4.61 22.36 -0.54
CA GLU A 55 -3.64 22.26 -1.63
C GLU A 55 -3.11 20.83 -1.80
N GLY A 56 -2.85 20.46 -3.06
CA GLY A 56 -2.21 19.20 -3.39
C GLY A 56 -0.76 19.13 -2.90
N ARG A 57 -0.25 17.91 -2.72
CA ARG A 57 1.15 17.65 -2.40
C ARG A 57 1.73 16.59 -3.35
N PRO A 58 3.05 16.48 -3.48
CA PRO A 58 3.68 15.43 -4.29
C PRO A 58 3.22 14.02 -3.89
N ALA A 59 2.95 13.16 -4.88
CA ALA A 59 2.36 11.84 -4.63
C ALA A 59 3.29 10.88 -3.87
N ASP A 60 4.59 11.03 -4.08
CA ASP A 60 5.65 10.31 -3.35
C ASP A 60 5.62 10.66 -1.86
N GLU A 61 5.48 11.94 -1.50
CA GLU A 61 5.32 12.35 -0.09
C GLU A 61 4.08 11.74 0.56
N VAL A 62 2.98 11.61 -0.19
CA VAL A 62 1.75 10.95 0.31
C VAL A 62 2.01 9.47 0.57
N ILE A 63 2.63 8.76 -0.36
CA ILE A 63 2.93 7.34 -0.22
C ILE A 63 3.92 7.08 0.92
N GLU A 64 4.94 7.92 1.07
CA GLU A 64 5.86 7.86 2.20
C GLU A 64 5.17 8.07 3.55
N ARG A 65 4.25 9.06 3.63
CA ARG A 65 3.45 9.30 4.84
C ARG A 65 2.60 8.07 5.17
N VAL A 66 1.96 7.47 4.18
CA VAL A 66 1.15 6.25 4.38
C VAL A 66 2.02 5.10 4.89
N ALA A 67 3.18 4.86 4.29
CA ALA A 67 4.09 3.79 4.69
C ALA A 67 4.65 3.96 6.11
N ARG A 68 4.77 5.19 6.59
CA ARG A 68 5.38 5.53 7.89
C ARG A 68 4.37 5.74 9.00
N ASP A 69 3.31 6.49 8.72
CA ASP A 69 2.41 7.05 9.73
C ASP A 69 1.02 6.38 9.71
N VAL A 70 0.79 5.40 8.83
CA VAL A 70 -0.50 4.71 8.72
C VAL A 70 -0.31 3.20 8.78
N LEU A 71 0.39 2.63 7.81
CA LEU A 71 0.51 1.17 7.65
C LEU A 71 1.21 0.46 8.84
N PRO A 72 2.21 1.05 9.53
CA PRO A 72 2.85 0.40 10.67
C PRO A 72 1.97 0.30 11.92
N PHE A 73 0.92 1.10 12.04
CA PHE A 73 0.00 1.09 13.18
C PHE A 73 -1.02 -0.04 13.08
N ALA A 74 -0.52 -1.27 12.97
CA ALA A 74 -1.30 -2.49 12.87
C ALA A 74 -0.56 -3.66 13.51
N VAL A 75 -1.29 -4.73 13.86
CA VAL A 75 -0.66 -6.01 14.17
C VAL A 75 -0.03 -6.55 12.88
N ARG A 76 1.26 -6.91 12.93
CA ARG A 76 2.00 -7.46 11.79
C ARG A 76 1.76 -8.97 11.70
N LEU A 77 0.64 -9.37 11.09
CA LEU A 77 0.21 -10.79 11.01
C LEU A 77 1.15 -11.70 10.22
N ASP A 78 2.03 -11.12 9.41
CA ASP A 78 3.07 -11.80 8.64
C ASP A 78 4.44 -11.79 9.32
N HIS A 79 4.53 -11.22 10.52
CA HIS A 79 5.75 -11.21 11.31
C HIS A 79 6.07 -12.63 11.84
N PRO A 80 7.34 -13.08 11.79
CA PRO A 80 7.72 -14.46 12.17
C PRO A 80 7.46 -14.83 13.64
N ARG A 81 7.27 -13.82 14.50
CA ARG A 81 6.91 -13.99 15.92
C ARG A 81 5.45 -13.64 16.25
N CYS A 82 4.59 -13.41 15.25
CA CYS A 82 3.16 -13.20 15.48
C CYS A 82 2.43 -14.54 15.48
N PHE A 83 1.92 -14.97 16.64
CA PHE A 83 1.18 -16.24 16.81
C PHE A 83 -0.31 -16.05 17.14
N GLY A 84 -0.82 -14.82 17.00
CA GLY A 84 -2.23 -14.49 17.18
C GLY A 84 -3.00 -14.55 15.85
N PHE A 85 -4.33 -14.69 15.96
CA PHE A 85 -5.27 -14.65 14.83
C PHE A 85 -5.00 -15.68 13.73
N VAL A 86 -5.34 -15.35 12.48
CA VAL A 86 -5.02 -16.14 11.28
C VAL A 86 -3.80 -15.49 10.62
N PRO A 87 -2.69 -16.23 10.43
CA PRO A 87 -1.48 -15.66 9.84
C PRO A 87 -1.71 -15.24 8.39
N SER A 88 -1.11 -14.12 8.01
CA SER A 88 -0.98 -13.70 6.62
C SER A 88 0.44 -14.01 6.15
N SER A 89 0.60 -14.48 4.92
CA SER A 89 1.93 -14.80 4.37
C SER A 89 1.94 -14.55 2.86
N PRO A 90 1.81 -13.28 2.42
CA PRO A 90 1.84 -12.97 1.01
C PRO A 90 3.22 -13.33 0.44
N THR A 91 3.23 -13.92 -0.74
CA THR A 91 4.47 -14.13 -1.50
C THR A 91 4.75 -12.92 -2.37
N TRP A 92 6.01 -12.64 -2.68
CA TRP A 92 6.37 -11.52 -3.56
C TRP A 92 5.64 -11.54 -4.92
N PRO A 93 5.49 -12.69 -5.61
CA PRO A 93 4.68 -12.75 -6.82
C PRO A 93 3.21 -12.33 -6.61
N ALA A 94 2.60 -12.63 -5.46
CA ALA A 94 1.23 -12.22 -5.18
C ALA A 94 1.11 -10.69 -5.02
N VAL A 95 2.07 -10.06 -4.36
CA VAL A 95 2.12 -8.59 -4.22
C VAL A 95 2.20 -7.90 -5.60
N VAL A 96 3.08 -8.40 -6.47
CA VAL A 96 3.20 -7.87 -7.84
C VAL A 96 1.92 -8.13 -8.66
N ALA A 97 1.30 -9.29 -8.49
CA ALA A 97 0.04 -9.61 -9.16
C ALA A 97 -1.09 -8.66 -8.76
N ASP A 98 -1.23 -8.32 -7.47
CA ASP A 98 -2.22 -7.37 -6.99
C ASP A 98 -1.98 -5.96 -7.54
N PHE A 99 -0.71 -5.52 -7.59
CA PHE A 99 -0.35 -4.24 -8.21
C PHE A 99 -0.73 -4.19 -9.69
N MET A 100 -0.44 -5.26 -10.44
CA MET A 100 -0.82 -5.37 -11.85
C MET A 100 -2.34 -5.39 -12.01
N ALA A 101 -3.05 -6.20 -11.21
CA ALA A 101 -4.50 -6.29 -11.27
C ALA A 101 -5.17 -4.93 -11.03
N ALA A 102 -4.68 -4.15 -10.06
CA ALA A 102 -5.12 -2.79 -9.82
C ALA A 102 -4.86 -1.88 -11.05
N GLY A 103 -3.69 -1.98 -11.67
CA GLY A 103 -3.34 -1.20 -12.86
C GLY A 103 -4.19 -1.52 -14.10
N TYR A 104 -4.64 -2.78 -14.26
CA TYR A 104 -5.57 -3.16 -15.32
C TYR A 104 -7.02 -2.72 -15.05
N ASN A 105 -7.34 -2.31 -13.81
CA ASN A 105 -8.66 -1.84 -13.38
C ASN A 105 -9.81 -2.75 -13.90
N VAL A 106 -9.62 -4.06 -13.73
CA VAL A 106 -10.51 -5.07 -14.33
C VAL A 106 -11.90 -4.99 -13.70
N ASN A 107 -12.93 -4.81 -14.54
CA ASN A 107 -14.33 -4.92 -14.14
C ASN A 107 -14.86 -6.31 -14.47
N GLN A 108 -15.14 -7.14 -13.46
CA GLN A 108 -15.64 -8.52 -13.64
C GLN A 108 -17.16 -8.67 -13.62
N CYS A 109 -17.93 -7.67 -14.04
CA CYS A 109 -19.39 -7.75 -14.00
C CYS A 109 -20.00 -8.69 -15.05
N THR A 110 -19.31 -8.92 -16.17
CA THR A 110 -19.74 -9.87 -17.21
C THR A 110 -18.53 -10.52 -17.88
N TRP A 111 -18.74 -11.71 -18.45
CA TRP A 111 -17.71 -12.40 -19.22
C TRP A 111 -17.20 -11.56 -20.41
N LEU A 112 -18.06 -10.74 -21.04
CA LEU A 112 -17.67 -9.90 -22.18
C LEU A 112 -16.55 -8.91 -21.82
N VAL A 113 -16.56 -8.35 -20.60
CA VAL A 113 -15.59 -7.33 -20.17
C VAL A 113 -14.43 -7.89 -19.35
N ALA A 114 -14.49 -9.16 -18.93
CA ALA A 114 -13.45 -9.80 -18.11
C ALA A 114 -13.14 -11.25 -18.50
N SER A 115 -13.32 -11.64 -19.76
CA SER A 115 -13.16 -13.04 -20.20
C SER A 115 -11.81 -13.65 -19.83
N GLY A 116 -10.70 -12.91 -19.92
CA GLY A 116 -9.39 -13.39 -19.51
C GLY A 116 -9.30 -13.64 -17.99
N PRO A 117 -9.53 -12.61 -17.16
CA PRO A 117 -9.50 -12.75 -15.70
C PRO A 117 -10.60 -13.61 -15.06
N SER A 118 -11.62 -14.03 -15.81
CA SER A 118 -12.70 -14.91 -15.33
C SER A 118 -12.49 -16.40 -15.63
N GLN A 119 -11.35 -16.79 -16.22
CA GLN A 119 -11.03 -18.18 -16.58
C GLN A 119 -10.13 -18.87 -15.56
#